data_AF-A0A759RY77-F1
#
_entry.id   AF-A0A759RY77-F1
#
_cell.length_a   1.000
_cell.length_b   1.000
_cell.length_c   1.000
_cell.angle_alpha   90.00
_cell.angle_beta   90.00
_cell.angle_gamma   90.00
#
_symmetry.space_group_name_H-M   'P 1'
#
loop_
_entity.id
_entity.type
_entity.pdbx_description
1 polymer ?
#
loop_
_entity_poly.entity_id
_entity_poly.type
_entity_poly.pdbx_seq_one_letter_code
_entity_poly.pdbx_strand_id
1 'polypeptide(L)'
;MNESFVWLCKTRCHFPPDADIWHLRFHWQRERARILVALNAGTYRFSAMRLVTTAGGEKRAVWDAADALVLRCMTRLLEQLLPVSVLCEHVRGHGGGRASVRQTHARTLSRRWPWICRTDIRGYYGHICGTTLYAQLSEYVRSPLLLNLLHQFLNYSVEEGGVFHTPSQGIPRSSALSPLLAAFHLTETDRDFEGHRHVIYVRYMDDFLIFAPTRWHLRKAVSRLNRHLSSYG
;
A
#
# COMPACT_ATOMS: atom_id res chain seq x y z
N MET A 1 5.04 -15.00 11.92
CA MET A 1 4.89 -13.97 12.97
C MET A 1 6.21 -13.50 13.57
N ASN A 2 7.15 -14.38 13.94
CA ASN A 2 8.43 -13.99 14.59
C ASN A 2 9.25 -12.97 13.78
N GLU A 3 9.44 -13.19 12.48
CA GLU A 3 10.15 -12.23 11.63
C GLU A 3 9.42 -10.88 11.51
N SER A 4 8.08 -10.89 11.48
CA SER A 4 7.28 -9.66 11.50
C SER A 4 7.43 -8.90 12.83
N PHE A 5 7.60 -9.62 13.94
CA PHE A 5 7.90 -9.03 15.24
C PHE A 5 9.30 -8.41 15.27
N VAL A 6 10.32 -9.09 14.74
CA VAL A 6 11.68 -8.52 14.60
C VAL A 6 11.65 -7.24 13.74
N TRP A 7 10.91 -7.26 12.63
CA TRP A 7 10.70 -6.07 11.81
C TRP A 7 10.04 -4.94 12.61
N LEU A 8 8.96 -5.23 13.35
CA LEU A 8 8.24 -4.24 14.14
C LEU A 8 9.17 -3.60 15.19
N CYS A 9 9.93 -4.42 15.90
CA CYS A 9 10.91 -3.97 16.89
C CYS A 9 11.97 -3.03 16.29
N LYS A 10 12.41 -3.30 15.04
CA LYS A 10 13.33 -2.40 14.33
C LYS A 10 12.65 -1.10 13.90
N THR A 11 11.43 -1.17 13.37
CA THR A 11 10.73 0.05 12.89
C THR A 11 10.28 0.99 13.98
N ARG A 12 10.03 0.47 15.20
CA ARG A 12 9.56 1.24 16.35
C ARG A 12 10.60 1.30 17.48
N CYS A 13 11.89 1.24 17.16
CA CYS A 13 12.96 1.28 18.19
C CYS A 13 13.12 2.66 18.85
N HIS A 14 12.70 3.74 18.18
CA HIS A 14 12.81 5.11 18.67
C HIS A 14 11.45 5.70 19.10
N PHE A 15 10.45 4.86 19.34
CA PHE A 15 9.17 5.32 19.87
C PHE A 15 9.33 5.78 21.33
N PRO A 16 8.50 6.73 21.80
CA PRO A 16 8.63 7.27 23.15
C PRO A 16 8.37 6.18 24.23
N PRO A 17 8.86 6.35 25.47
CA PRO A 17 8.81 5.31 26.50
C PRO A 17 7.41 4.80 26.88
N ASP A 18 6.39 5.62 26.65
CA ASP A 18 4.97 5.33 26.91
C ASP A 18 4.26 4.62 25.73
N ALA A 19 4.98 4.34 24.63
CA ALA A 19 4.41 3.65 23.48
C ALA A 19 4.09 2.16 23.76
N ASP A 20 2.98 1.70 23.17
CA ASP A 20 2.46 0.32 23.22
C ASP A 20 3.48 -0.77 22.85
N ILE A 21 4.42 -0.45 21.97
CA ILE A 21 5.44 -1.38 21.50
C ILE A 21 6.30 -1.93 22.65
N TRP A 22 6.52 -1.15 23.71
CA TRP A 22 7.33 -1.58 24.84
C TRP A 22 6.61 -2.66 25.66
N HIS A 23 5.30 -2.50 25.88
CA HIS A 23 4.46 -3.53 26.48
C HIS A 23 4.45 -4.81 25.63
N LEU A 24 4.24 -4.69 24.31
CA LEU A 24 4.25 -5.84 23.39
C LEU A 24 5.58 -6.59 23.42
N ARG A 25 6.71 -5.87 23.49
CA ARG A 25 8.05 -6.48 23.59
C ARG A 25 8.25 -7.21 24.90
N PHE A 26 7.94 -6.53 26.01
CA PHE A 26 8.17 -7.08 27.34
C PHE A 26 7.30 -8.34 27.59
N HIS A 27 6.05 -8.32 27.12
CA HIS A 27 5.11 -9.45 27.26
C HIS A 27 4.97 -10.32 26.02
N TRP A 28 5.98 -10.36 25.14
CA TRP A 28 5.88 -10.95 23.81
C TRP A 28 5.29 -12.37 23.79
N GLN A 29 5.73 -13.26 24.68
CA GLN A 29 5.23 -14.65 24.69
C GLN A 29 3.73 -14.71 24.96
N ARG A 30 3.23 -13.94 25.93
CA ARG A 30 1.81 -13.86 26.30
C ARG A 30 0.99 -13.20 25.20
N GLU A 31 1.44 -12.06 24.70
CA GLU A 31 0.72 -11.32 23.66
C GLU A 31 0.67 -12.08 22.34
N ARG A 32 1.78 -12.72 21.94
CA ARG A 32 1.81 -13.60 20.76
C ARG A 32 0.76 -14.70 20.86
N ALA A 33 0.68 -15.38 22.00
CA ALA A 33 -0.31 -16.45 22.21
C ALA A 33 -1.73 -15.90 22.12
N ARG A 34 -2.01 -14.78 22.81
CA ARG A 34 -3.32 -14.10 22.78
C ARG A 34 -3.75 -13.73 21.36
N ILE A 35 -2.86 -13.10 20.59
CA ILE A 35 -3.12 -12.68 19.21
C ILE A 35 -3.37 -13.90 18.33
N LEU A 36 -2.56 -14.96 18.43
CA LEU A 36 -2.75 -16.17 17.62
C LEU A 36 -4.06 -16.89 17.92
N VAL A 37 -4.47 -16.97 19.19
CA VAL A 37 -5.77 -17.56 19.57
C VAL A 37 -6.91 -16.73 18.96
N ALA A 38 -6.88 -15.40 19.10
CA ALA A 38 -7.90 -14.52 18.54
C ALA A 38 -7.96 -14.57 17.01
N LEU A 39 -6.80 -14.64 16.34
CA LEU A 39 -6.72 -14.81 14.90
C LEU A 39 -7.30 -16.17 14.49
N ASN A 40 -6.88 -17.28 15.09
CA ASN A 40 -7.38 -18.60 14.70
C ASN A 40 -8.89 -18.77 14.95
N ALA A 41 -9.42 -18.11 15.99
CA ALA A 41 -10.85 -18.10 16.29
C ALA A 41 -11.67 -17.12 15.42
N GLY A 42 -11.03 -16.28 14.59
CA GLY A 42 -11.72 -15.25 13.81
C GLY A 42 -12.27 -14.08 14.64
N THR A 43 -11.87 -13.96 15.90
CA THR A 43 -12.36 -12.95 16.84
C THR A 43 -11.43 -11.74 16.96
N TYR A 44 -10.28 -11.74 16.30
CA TYR A 44 -9.38 -10.59 16.27
C TYR A 44 -10.04 -9.36 15.66
N ARG A 45 -10.03 -8.25 16.41
CA ARG A 45 -10.49 -6.95 15.95
C ARG A 45 -9.36 -5.94 16.01
N PHE A 46 -9.16 -5.23 14.91
CA PHE A 46 -8.23 -4.09 14.90
C PHE A 46 -8.73 -2.98 15.82
N SER A 47 -7.81 -2.38 16.56
CA SER A 47 -8.10 -1.22 17.40
C SER A 47 -8.20 0.04 16.53
N ALA A 48 -8.84 1.08 17.05
CA ALA A 48 -8.77 2.39 16.42
C ALA A 48 -7.30 2.86 16.37
N MET A 49 -6.90 3.47 15.26
CA MET A 49 -5.59 4.08 15.13
C MET A 49 -5.50 5.30 16.03
N ARG A 50 -4.34 5.55 16.65
CA ARG A 50 -4.13 6.72 17.51
C ARG A 50 -3.45 7.83 16.75
N LEU A 51 -3.92 9.06 16.93
CA LEU A 51 -3.27 10.23 16.35
C LEU A 51 -2.05 10.65 17.18
N VAL A 52 -0.86 10.58 16.58
CA VAL A 52 0.41 10.93 17.21
C VAL A 52 1.00 12.14 16.52
N THR A 53 1.45 13.13 17.30
CA THR A 53 2.20 14.28 16.80
C THR A 53 3.66 13.88 16.64
N THR A 54 4.18 13.98 15.42
CA THR A 54 5.60 13.75 15.14
C THR A 54 6.46 14.88 15.71
N ALA A 55 7.78 14.65 15.81
CA ALA A 55 8.73 15.67 16.25
C ALA A 55 8.69 16.96 15.40
N GLY A 56 8.26 16.86 14.14
CA GLY A 56 8.07 18.00 13.23
C GLY A 56 6.71 18.69 13.34
N GLY A 57 5.87 18.31 14.29
CA GLY A 57 4.53 18.90 14.49
C GLY A 57 3.42 18.32 13.61
N GLU A 58 3.74 17.44 12.65
CA GLU A 58 2.71 16.78 11.85
C GLU A 58 1.96 15.72 12.66
N LYS A 59 0.63 15.74 12.61
CA LYS A 59 -0.23 14.69 13.16
C LYS A 59 -0.30 13.50 12.20
N ARG A 60 -0.07 12.29 12.71
CA ARG A 60 -0.15 11.04 11.94
C ARG A 60 -0.92 10.00 12.73
N ALA A 61 -1.91 9.38 12.10
CA ALA A 61 -2.59 8.23 12.68
C ALA A 61 -1.62 7.04 12.67
N VAL A 62 -1.54 6.26 13.74
CA VAL A 62 -0.65 5.09 13.84
C VAL A 62 -1.42 3.91 14.44
N TRP A 63 -1.26 2.74 13.83
CA TRP A 63 -1.83 1.49 14.36
C TRP A 63 -1.20 1.10 15.70
N ASP A 64 -1.97 0.44 16.55
CA ASP A 64 -1.40 -0.22 17.74
C ASP A 64 -0.27 -1.19 17.35
N ALA A 65 0.70 -1.42 18.23
CA ALA A 65 1.82 -2.33 17.98
C ALA A 65 1.35 -3.75 17.64
N ALA A 66 0.32 -4.27 18.31
CA ALA A 66 -0.24 -5.58 18.00
C ALA A 66 -0.89 -5.59 16.60
N ASP A 67 -1.64 -4.53 16.28
CA ASP A 67 -2.29 -4.38 14.98
C ASP A 67 -1.27 -4.24 13.84
N ALA A 68 -0.23 -3.42 14.04
CA ALA A 68 0.86 -3.26 13.08
C ALA A 68 1.63 -4.58 12.85
N LEU A 69 1.77 -5.42 13.89
CA LEU A 69 2.32 -6.77 13.76
C LEU A 69 1.44 -7.65 12.87
N VAL A 70 0.13 -7.66 13.12
CA VAL A 70 -0.84 -8.45 12.34
C VAL A 70 -0.86 -7.97 10.90
N LEU A 71 -0.93 -6.65 10.67
CA LEU A 71 -0.87 -6.05 9.34
C LEU A 71 0.42 -6.44 8.61
N ARG A 72 1.57 -6.42 9.28
CA ARG A 72 2.83 -6.89 8.68
C ARG A 72 2.80 -8.38 8.33
N CYS A 73 2.16 -9.21 9.16
CA CYS A 73 1.96 -10.63 8.84
C CYS A 73 1.04 -10.79 7.63
N MET A 74 -0.06 -10.04 7.55
CA MET A 74 -0.96 -10.02 6.40
C MET A 74 -0.24 -9.59 5.13
N THR A 75 0.56 -8.52 5.16
CA THR A 75 1.35 -8.07 4.00
C THR A 75 2.15 -9.22 3.41
N ARG A 76 2.85 -10.00 4.24
CA ARG A 76 3.69 -11.11 3.77
C ARG A 76 2.90 -12.25 3.14
N LEU A 77 1.72 -12.53 3.66
CA LEU A 77 0.84 -13.54 3.08
C LEU A 77 0.27 -13.05 1.74
N LEU A 78 -0.17 -11.79 1.70
CA LEU A 78 -0.76 -11.18 0.52
C LEU A 78 0.25 -10.94 -0.59
N GLU A 79 1.52 -10.67 -0.27
CA GLU A 79 2.64 -10.59 -1.24
C GLU A 79 2.74 -11.87 -2.10
N GLN A 80 2.32 -13.03 -1.59
CA GLN A 80 2.33 -14.30 -2.32
C GLN A 80 1.06 -14.56 -3.13
N LEU A 81 -0.03 -13.85 -2.83
CA LEU A 81 -1.36 -14.08 -3.41
C LEU A 81 -1.74 -13.03 -4.45
N LEU A 82 -1.33 -11.78 -4.24
CA LEU A 82 -1.76 -10.66 -5.06
C LEU A 82 -0.84 -10.50 -6.28
N PRO A 83 -1.39 -10.49 -7.50
CA PRO A 83 -0.60 -10.41 -8.73
C PRO A 83 -0.18 -8.96 -9.03
N VAL A 84 0.65 -8.35 -8.21
CA VAL A 84 1.12 -6.98 -8.45
C VAL A 84 1.98 -6.93 -9.73
N SER A 85 1.67 -6.00 -10.63
CA SER A 85 2.42 -5.89 -11.90
C SER A 85 3.89 -5.51 -11.67
N VAL A 86 4.76 -6.10 -12.49
CA VAL A 86 6.20 -5.80 -12.54
C VAL A 86 6.50 -4.38 -13.03
N LEU A 87 5.55 -3.75 -13.73
CA LEU A 87 5.67 -2.35 -14.16
C LEU A 87 5.54 -1.37 -12.98
N CYS A 88 5.09 -1.85 -11.83
CA CYS A 88 5.07 -1.12 -10.57
C CYS A 88 6.41 -1.29 -9.83
N GLU A 89 7.37 -0.42 -10.12
CA GLU A 89 8.78 -0.61 -9.74
C GLU A 89 9.08 -0.30 -8.25
N HIS A 90 8.13 0.30 -7.51
CA HIS A 90 8.30 0.56 -6.08
C HIS A 90 8.23 -0.70 -5.21
N VAL A 91 7.61 -1.76 -5.73
CA VAL A 91 7.52 -3.04 -5.02
C VAL A 91 8.89 -3.71 -5.01
N ARG A 92 9.22 -4.32 -3.87
CA ARG A 92 10.51 -5.00 -3.69
C ARG A 92 10.66 -6.09 -4.75
N GLY A 93 11.74 -6.02 -5.52
CA GLY A 93 12.03 -6.97 -6.60
C GLY A 93 11.64 -6.48 -7.99
N HIS A 94 10.87 -5.40 -8.13
CA HIS A 94 10.37 -4.90 -9.43
C HIS A 94 11.23 -3.77 -10.03
N GLY A 95 12.42 -3.52 -9.50
CA GLY A 95 13.33 -2.54 -10.09
C GLY A 95 13.59 -1.28 -9.27
N GLY A 96 13.08 -1.18 -8.03
CA GLY A 96 13.56 -0.39 -6.88
C GLY A 96 14.19 0.99 -7.14
N GLY A 97 13.83 2.01 -6.35
CA GLY A 97 14.12 3.44 -6.62
C GLY A 97 15.42 3.79 -7.39
N ARG A 98 16.60 3.31 -6.99
CA ARG A 98 17.86 3.61 -7.71
C ARG A 98 17.92 3.02 -9.13
N ALA A 99 17.50 1.77 -9.31
CA ALA A 99 17.52 1.13 -10.62
C ALA A 99 16.43 1.71 -11.54
N SER A 100 15.24 1.98 -11.01
CA SER A 100 14.16 2.72 -11.70
C SER A 100 14.64 4.05 -12.26
N VAL A 101 15.30 4.87 -11.43
CA VAL A 101 15.84 6.18 -11.85
C VAL A 101 16.89 6.02 -12.94
N ARG A 102 17.82 5.07 -12.78
CA ARG A 102 18.87 4.82 -13.79
C ARG A 102 18.28 4.38 -15.13
N GLN A 103 17.31 3.46 -15.12
CA GLN A 103 16.65 2.99 -16.35
C GLN A 103 15.86 4.10 -17.02
N THR A 104 15.10 4.87 -16.24
CA THR A 104 14.36 6.04 -16.71
C THR A 104 15.30 7.07 -17.35
N HIS A 105 16.42 7.37 -16.69
CA HIS A 105 17.43 8.28 -17.21
C HIS A 105 18.03 7.79 -18.54
N ALA A 106 18.40 6.50 -18.62
CA ALA A 106 18.91 5.90 -19.86
C ALA A 106 17.88 5.97 -21.01
N ARG A 107 16.59 5.74 -20.72
CA ARG A 107 15.50 5.87 -21.70
C ARG A 107 15.39 7.30 -22.23
N THR A 108 15.47 8.30 -21.35
CA THR A 108 15.47 9.72 -21.74
C THR A 108 16.67 10.06 -22.62
N LEU A 109 17.87 9.55 -22.30
CA LEU A 109 19.08 9.80 -23.09
C LEU A 109 19.05 9.14 -24.48
N SER A 110 18.35 8.01 -24.63
CA SER A 110 18.30 7.26 -25.91
C SER A 110 17.69 8.05 -27.07
N ARG A 111 16.95 9.14 -26.80
CA ARG A 111 16.18 9.94 -27.78
C ARG A 111 15.18 9.16 -28.64
N ARG A 112 15.04 7.84 -28.46
CA ARG A 112 14.06 6.98 -29.15
C ARG A 112 12.61 7.34 -28.80
N TRP A 113 12.41 7.93 -27.62
CA TRP A 113 11.09 8.31 -27.10
C TRP A 113 11.12 9.78 -26.67
N PRO A 114 11.08 10.73 -27.62
CA PRO A 114 11.26 12.14 -27.33
C PRO A 114 10.07 12.77 -26.60
N TRP A 115 8.92 12.08 -26.54
CA TRP A 115 7.72 12.58 -25.87
C TRP A 115 7.52 11.82 -24.57
N ILE A 116 7.50 12.54 -23.45
CA ILE A 116 7.37 11.97 -22.11
C ILE A 116 6.22 12.65 -21.38
N CYS A 117 5.36 11.85 -20.74
CA CYS A 117 4.37 12.33 -19.77
C CYS A 117 4.73 11.79 -18.39
N ARG A 118 4.77 12.70 -17.42
CA ARG A 118 4.76 12.38 -15.99
C ARG A 118 3.44 12.86 -15.41
N THR A 119 2.76 12.00 -14.67
CA THR A 119 1.54 12.35 -13.92
C THR A 119 1.47 11.53 -12.65
N ASP A 120 0.76 12.03 -11.65
CA ASP A 120 0.48 11.35 -10.38
C ASP A 120 -1.02 11.33 -10.06
N ILE A 121 -1.44 10.59 -9.02
CA ILE A 121 -2.81 10.64 -8.49
C ILE A 121 -2.79 11.49 -7.22
N ARG A 122 -3.40 12.67 -7.31
CA ARG A 122 -3.45 13.60 -6.17
C ARG A 122 -4.02 12.92 -4.93
N GLY A 123 -3.20 12.83 -3.87
CA GLY A 123 -3.63 12.27 -2.60
C GLY A 123 -4.03 10.79 -2.69
N TYR A 124 -3.37 10.02 -3.55
CA TYR A 124 -3.72 8.64 -3.90
C TYR A 124 -4.30 7.81 -2.75
N TYR A 125 -3.52 7.59 -1.68
CA TYR A 125 -3.97 6.80 -0.52
C TYR A 125 -5.30 7.26 0.09
N GLY A 126 -5.58 8.57 0.11
CA GLY A 126 -6.80 9.13 0.68
C GLY A 126 -8.03 9.00 -0.22
N HIS A 127 -7.85 8.70 -1.49
CA HIS A 127 -8.94 8.59 -2.49
C HIS A 127 -9.17 7.15 -2.96
N ILE A 128 -8.40 6.17 -2.48
CA ILE A 128 -8.66 4.76 -2.81
C ILE A 128 -10.06 4.38 -2.30
N CYS A 129 -10.94 3.95 -3.21
CA CYS A 129 -12.26 3.48 -2.87
C CYS A 129 -12.19 2.10 -2.19
N GLY A 130 -12.59 2.03 -0.91
CA GLY A 130 -12.51 0.82 -0.11
C GLY A 130 -13.36 -0.33 -0.65
N THR A 131 -14.54 -0.04 -1.21
CA THR A 131 -15.42 -1.06 -1.80
C THR A 131 -14.83 -1.65 -3.08
N THR A 132 -14.30 -0.80 -3.97
CA THR A 132 -13.59 -1.23 -5.18
C THR A 132 -12.38 -2.08 -4.84
N LEU A 133 -11.53 -1.63 -3.91
CA LEU A 133 -10.35 -2.37 -3.48
C LEU A 133 -10.71 -3.71 -2.83
N TYR A 134 -11.77 -3.75 -2.01
CA TYR A 134 -12.25 -4.98 -1.41
C TYR A 134 -12.74 -5.99 -2.45
N ALA A 135 -13.48 -5.54 -3.47
CA ALA A 135 -13.93 -6.37 -4.58
C ALA A 135 -12.74 -7.00 -5.32
N GLN A 136 -11.74 -6.19 -5.68
CA GLN A 136 -10.50 -6.68 -6.32
C GLN A 136 -9.77 -7.71 -5.44
N LEU A 137 -9.65 -7.45 -4.13
CA LEU A 137 -8.99 -8.38 -3.21
C LEU A 137 -9.72 -9.72 -3.11
N SER A 138 -11.05 -9.70 -3.18
CA SER A 138 -11.91 -10.88 -3.04
C SER A 138 -11.77 -11.86 -4.21
N GLU A 139 -11.27 -11.41 -5.36
CA GLU A 139 -10.98 -12.28 -6.51
C GLU A 139 -9.77 -13.21 -6.26
N TYR A 140 -8.81 -12.76 -5.44
CA TYR A 140 -7.56 -13.48 -5.19
C TYR A 140 -7.49 -14.11 -3.80
N VAL A 141 -8.15 -13.50 -2.80
CA VAL A 141 -8.12 -13.96 -1.41
C VAL A 141 -9.37 -14.78 -1.09
N ARG A 142 -9.19 -16.09 -0.89
CA ARG A 142 -10.32 -17.01 -0.57
C ARG A 142 -10.55 -17.22 0.92
N SER A 143 -9.57 -16.90 1.77
CA SER A 143 -9.67 -17.14 3.21
C SER A 143 -10.67 -16.17 3.85
N PRO A 144 -11.78 -16.65 4.45
CA PRO A 144 -12.77 -15.78 5.10
C PRO A 144 -12.15 -14.96 6.24
N LEU A 145 -11.16 -15.54 6.93
CA LEU A 145 -10.41 -14.85 7.97
C LEU A 145 -9.67 -13.62 7.42
N LEU A 146 -8.91 -13.80 6.34
CA LEU A 146 -8.15 -12.70 5.74
C LEU A 146 -9.08 -11.65 5.15
N LEU A 147 -10.17 -12.07 4.51
CA LEU A 147 -11.19 -11.15 3.99
C LEU A 147 -11.83 -10.32 5.11
N ASN A 148 -12.13 -10.92 6.27
CA ASN A 148 -12.64 -10.18 7.43
C ASN A 148 -11.60 -9.18 7.97
N LEU A 149 -10.32 -9.54 8.03
CA LEU A 149 -9.27 -8.60 8.45
C LEU A 149 -9.05 -7.47 7.43
N LEU A 150 -9.10 -7.78 6.13
CA LEU A 150 -9.03 -6.78 5.06
C LEU A 150 -10.22 -5.81 5.13
N HIS A 151 -11.42 -6.33 5.36
CA HIS A 151 -12.61 -5.51 5.55
C HIS A 151 -12.44 -4.55 6.74
N GLN A 152 -11.96 -5.04 7.89
CA GLN A 152 -11.68 -4.20 9.05
C GLN A 152 -10.60 -3.13 8.75
N PHE A 153 -9.54 -3.50 8.03
CA PHE A 153 -8.48 -2.57 7.65
C PHE A 153 -8.97 -1.44 6.74
N LEU A 154 -9.89 -1.75 5.81
CA LEU A 154 -10.47 -0.75 4.90
C LEU A 154 -11.51 0.14 5.60
N ASN A 155 -12.14 -0.35 6.66
CA ASN A 155 -13.10 0.38 7.48
C ASN A 155 -12.49 0.79 8.84
N TYR A 156 -11.23 1.21 8.82
CA TYR A 156 -10.49 1.59 10.03
C TYR A 156 -11.05 2.88 10.63
N SER A 157 -10.93 3.00 11.95
CA SER A 157 -11.22 4.24 12.67
C SER A 157 -9.93 4.86 13.22
N VAL A 158 -9.98 6.17 13.43
CA VAL A 158 -8.93 6.95 14.07
C VAL A 158 -9.53 7.59 15.32
N GLU A 159 -8.80 7.50 16.42
CA GLU A 159 -9.14 8.06 17.72
C GLU A 159 -8.22 9.26 18.02
N GLU A 160 -8.84 10.37 18.41
CA GLU A 160 -8.17 11.58 18.87
C GLU A 160 -8.91 12.13 20.10
N GLY A 161 -8.30 11.99 21.28
CA GLY A 161 -8.84 12.54 22.52
C GLY A 161 -10.20 11.97 22.91
N GLY A 162 -10.44 10.69 22.64
CA GLY A 162 -11.72 10.01 22.87
C GLY A 162 -12.76 10.22 21.77
N VAL A 163 -12.47 11.01 20.73
CA VAL A 163 -13.33 11.17 19.56
C VAL A 163 -12.89 10.18 18.48
N PHE A 164 -13.82 9.35 18.03
CA PHE A 164 -13.60 8.38 16.96
C PHE A 164 -14.15 8.92 15.65
N HIS A 165 -13.35 8.82 14.59
CA HIS A 165 -13.81 9.08 13.22
C HIS A 165 -13.38 7.93 12.30
N THR A 166 -14.26 7.56 11.38
CA THR A 166 -13.97 6.59 10.32
C THR A 166 -13.85 7.36 9.02
N PRO A 167 -12.68 7.37 8.36
CA PRO A 167 -12.53 8.00 7.05
C PRO A 167 -13.52 7.38 6.04
N SER A 168 -14.21 8.23 5.27
CA SER A 168 -15.19 7.76 4.28
C SER A 168 -14.56 7.09 3.07
N GLN A 169 -13.29 7.41 2.79
CA GLN A 169 -12.50 6.85 1.69
C GLN A 169 -11.02 6.78 2.08
N GLY A 170 -10.28 6.01 1.29
CA GLY A 170 -8.85 5.85 1.41
C GLY A 170 -8.42 4.69 2.31
N ILE A 171 -7.11 4.49 2.35
CA ILE A 171 -6.44 3.52 3.22
C ILE A 171 -5.39 4.25 4.07
N PRO A 172 -5.07 3.76 5.28
CA PRO A 172 -4.21 4.49 6.20
C PRO A 172 -2.76 4.50 5.68
N ARG A 173 -2.13 5.67 5.58
CA ARG A 173 -0.75 5.79 5.05
C ARG A 173 0.31 5.09 5.92
N SER A 174 0.05 4.94 7.22
CA SER A 174 0.98 4.46 8.25
C SER A 174 0.84 2.96 8.53
N SER A 175 0.73 2.14 7.49
CA SER A 175 0.64 0.68 7.61
C SER A 175 1.61 -0.01 6.67
N ALA A 176 2.15 -1.15 7.11
CA ALA A 176 2.96 -2.03 6.27
C ALA A 176 2.14 -2.65 5.12
N LEU A 177 0.81 -2.67 5.23
CA LEU A 177 -0.08 -3.25 4.23
C LEU A 177 -0.42 -2.28 3.10
N SER A 178 -0.48 -0.98 3.40
CA SER A 178 -0.95 0.03 2.45
C SER A 178 -0.14 0.11 1.16
N PRO A 179 1.21 0.08 1.16
CA PRO A 179 1.98 0.11 -0.08
C PRO A 179 1.67 -1.08 -0.99
N LEU A 180 1.48 -2.27 -0.42
CA LEU A 180 1.12 -3.46 -1.19
C LEU A 180 -0.26 -3.32 -1.83
N LEU A 181 -1.26 -2.90 -1.04
CA LEU A 181 -2.63 -2.72 -1.55
C LEU A 181 -2.72 -1.60 -2.58
N ALA A 182 -1.98 -0.51 -2.37
CA ALA A 182 -1.85 0.59 -3.31
C ALA A 182 -1.13 0.18 -4.60
N ALA A 183 -0.16 -0.73 -4.54
CA ALA A 183 0.43 -1.33 -5.73
C ALA A 183 -0.59 -2.21 -6.46
N PHE A 184 -1.26 -3.08 -5.72
CA PHE A 184 -2.23 -4.04 -6.24
C PHE A 184 -3.44 -3.37 -6.91
N HIS A 185 -3.99 -2.31 -6.31
CA HIS A 185 -5.20 -1.62 -6.79
C HIS A 185 -5.11 -1.17 -8.26
N LEU A 186 -3.93 -0.72 -8.69
CA LEU A 186 -3.66 -0.22 -10.05
C LEU A 186 -3.11 -1.30 -11.00
N THR A 187 -3.10 -2.57 -10.59
CA THR A 187 -2.54 -3.65 -11.40
C THR A 187 -3.25 -3.80 -12.74
N GLU A 188 -4.58 -3.71 -12.79
CA GLU A 188 -5.30 -3.79 -14.08
C GLU A 188 -4.92 -2.67 -15.04
N THR A 189 -4.65 -1.48 -14.49
CA THR A 189 -4.11 -0.36 -15.29
C THR A 189 -2.75 -0.74 -15.85
N ASP A 190 -1.84 -1.25 -15.02
CA ASP A 190 -0.50 -1.66 -15.46
C ASP A 190 -0.58 -2.74 -16.56
N ARG A 191 -1.44 -3.76 -16.40
CA ARG A 191 -1.60 -4.84 -17.37
C ARG A 191 -2.13 -4.36 -18.72
N ASP A 192 -3.00 -3.35 -18.76
CA ASP A 192 -3.43 -2.75 -20.03
C ASP A 192 -2.26 -2.11 -20.80
N PHE A 193 -1.22 -1.66 -20.09
CA PHE A 193 0.01 -1.12 -20.69
C PHE A 193 1.08 -2.17 -21.02
N GLU A 194 1.08 -3.36 -20.38
CA GLU A 194 2.04 -4.44 -20.66
C GLU A 194 2.03 -4.89 -22.14
N GLY A 195 0.87 -4.81 -22.81
CA GLY A 195 0.73 -5.19 -24.23
C GLY A 195 1.10 -4.11 -25.26
N HIS A 196 1.45 -2.89 -24.83
CA HIS A 196 1.45 -1.74 -25.73
C HIS A 196 2.82 -1.47 -26.38
N ARG A 197 3.07 -2.07 -27.57
CA ARG A 197 4.37 -2.01 -28.28
C ARG A 197 4.90 -0.61 -28.63
N HIS A 198 4.03 0.40 -28.64
CA HIS A 198 4.37 1.76 -29.09
C HIS A 198 4.66 2.76 -27.97
N VAL A 199 4.55 2.36 -26.71
CA VAL A 199 4.89 3.21 -25.56
C VAL A 199 5.67 2.41 -24.54
N ILE A 200 6.48 3.11 -23.74
CA ILE A 200 7.04 2.52 -22.52
C ILE A 200 6.28 3.14 -21.35
N TYR A 201 5.74 2.27 -20.50
CA TYR A 201 5.04 2.65 -19.28
C TYR A 201 5.86 2.19 -18.08
N VAL A 202 5.98 3.05 -17.07
CA VAL A 202 6.57 2.74 -15.76
C VAL A 202 5.74 3.40 -14.69
N ARG A 203 5.55 2.72 -13.57
CA ARG A 203 4.88 3.28 -12.40
C ARG A 203 5.72 3.12 -11.14
N TYR A 204 5.78 4.17 -10.32
CA TYR A 204 6.34 4.13 -8.97
C TYR A 204 5.31 4.68 -7.99
N MET A 205 4.70 3.80 -7.18
CA MET A 205 3.48 4.13 -6.42
C MET A 205 2.39 4.70 -7.33
N ASP A 206 2.04 5.96 -7.19
CA ASP A 206 1.10 6.72 -8.02
C ASP A 206 1.79 7.60 -9.06
N ASP A 207 3.12 7.72 -9.10
CA ASP A 207 3.83 8.38 -10.19
C ASP A 207 3.84 7.47 -11.45
N PHE A 208 3.26 7.94 -12.54
CA PHE A 208 3.28 7.32 -13.85
C PHE A 208 4.24 8.03 -14.78
N LEU A 209 5.05 7.27 -15.51
CA LEU A 209 5.89 7.75 -16.60
C LEU A 209 5.54 7.01 -17.89
N ILE A 210 5.17 7.79 -18.92
CA ILE A 210 4.85 7.26 -20.24
C ILE A 210 5.78 7.90 -21.26
N PHE A 211 6.54 7.06 -21.96
CA PHE A 211 7.43 7.45 -23.06
C PHE A 211 6.83 7.03 -24.39
N ALA A 212 6.87 7.93 -25.38
CA ALA A 212 6.28 7.70 -26.69
C ALA A 212 7.16 8.27 -27.83
N PRO A 213 7.06 7.67 -29.03
CA PRO A 213 7.87 8.09 -30.18
C PRO A 213 7.28 9.36 -30.83
N THR A 214 5.98 9.59 -30.65
CA THR A 214 5.25 10.74 -31.21
C THR A 214 4.28 11.30 -30.19
N ARG A 215 3.92 12.59 -30.32
CA ARG A 215 2.87 13.23 -29.51
C ARG A 215 1.51 12.54 -29.60
N TRP A 216 1.16 11.98 -30.76
CA TRP A 216 -0.11 11.26 -30.95
C TRP A 216 -0.20 10.00 -30.07
N HIS A 217 0.83 9.15 -30.12
CA HIS A 217 0.95 7.97 -29.25
C HIS A 217 0.88 8.34 -27.76
N LEU A 218 1.56 9.43 -27.36
CA LEU A 218 1.51 9.89 -25.97
C LEU A 218 0.09 10.30 -25.55
N ARG A 219 -0.61 11.10 -26.37
CA ARG A 219 -1.98 11.53 -26.08
C ARG A 219 -2.94 10.35 -25.97
N LYS A 220 -2.80 9.34 -26.83
CA LYS A 220 -3.62 8.12 -26.78
C LYS A 220 -3.38 7.33 -25.49
N ALA A 221 -2.11 7.18 -25.09
CA ALA A 221 -1.74 6.51 -23.84
C ALA A 221 -2.25 7.26 -22.60
N VAL A 222 -2.12 8.60 -22.55
CA VAL A 222 -2.65 9.42 -21.45
C VAL A 222 -4.18 9.34 -21.38
N SER A 223 -4.88 9.42 -22.52
CA SER A 223 -6.34 9.27 -22.54
C SER A 223 -6.81 7.90 -22.05
N ARG A 224 -6.04 6.85 -22.36
CA ARG A 224 -6.28 5.49 -21.89
C ARG A 224 -6.03 5.35 -20.39
N LEU A 225 -4.92 5.87 -19.88
CA LEU A 225 -4.64 5.94 -18.44
C LEU A 225 -5.79 6.62 -17.70
N ASN A 226 -6.21 7.80 -18.13
CA ASN A 226 -7.30 8.54 -17.49
C ASN A 226 -8.61 7.75 -17.47
N ARG A 227 -8.93 7.00 -18.54
CA ARG A 227 -10.12 6.14 -18.60
C ARG A 227 -10.08 5.04 -17.54
N HIS A 228 -8.93 4.39 -17.36
CA HIS A 228 -8.75 3.40 -16.30
C HIS A 228 -8.87 4.03 -14.92
N LEU A 229 -8.21 5.17 -14.69
CA LEU A 229 -8.26 5.86 -13.41
C LEU A 229 -9.69 6.26 -13.03
N SER A 230 -10.48 6.78 -13.97
CA SER A 230 -11.90 7.10 -13.76
C SER A 230 -12.79 5.89 -13.48
N SER A 231 -12.34 4.66 -13.76
CA SER A 231 -13.12 3.44 -13.48
C SER A 231 -13.01 2.97 -12.01
N TYR A 232 -12.02 3.47 -11.26
CA TYR A 232 -11.83 3.06 -9.86
C TYR A 232 -12.71 3.83 -8.87
N GLY A 233 -13.38 4.89 -9.33
CA GLY A 233 -14.17 5.84 -8.53
C GLY A 233 -13.37 7.10 -8.25
#